data_AF-A0A661UXQ3-F1
#
_entry.id   AF-A0A661UXQ3-F1
#
_cell.length_a   1.000
_cell.length_b   1.000
_cell.length_c   1.000
_cell.angle_alpha   90.00
_cell.angle_beta   90.00
_cell.angle_gamma   90.00
#
_symmetry.space_group_name_H-M   'P 1'
#
loop_
_entity.id
_entity.type
_entity.pdbx_description
1 polymer ?
#
loop_
_entity_poly.entity_id
_entity_poly.type
_entity_poly.pdbx_seq_one_letter_code
_entity_poly.pdbx_strand_id
1 'polypeptide(L)'
;MSASELRTGLEKLERDSFSNYRQHYRHGTKSNNTLGSRLEKLARIIPHGIAFIQRNRRVTWEEFDQQVNRLANGLLDLGIN
;
A
#
# COMPACT_ATOMS: atom_id res chain seq x y z
N MET A 1 -35.88 -12.21 -2.59
CA MET A 1 -34.75 -11.73 -3.42
C MET A 1 -34.90 -12.33 -4.80
N SER A 2 -35.02 -11.49 -5.82
CA SER A 2 -35.35 -11.85 -7.19
C SER A 2 -34.07 -12.15 -8.00
N ALA A 3 -34.16 -13.04 -8.99
CA ALA A 3 -33.08 -13.35 -9.92
C ALA A 3 -32.52 -12.11 -10.67
N SER A 4 -33.34 -11.07 -10.81
CA SER A 4 -32.93 -9.77 -11.35
C SER A 4 -31.96 -8.99 -10.43
N GLU A 5 -32.11 -9.12 -9.11
CA GLU A 5 -31.27 -8.44 -8.13
C GLU A 5 -29.88 -9.09 -8.07
N LEU A 6 -29.82 -10.43 -8.18
CA LEU A 6 -28.58 -11.19 -8.21
C LEU A 6 -27.75 -10.90 -9.47
N ARG A 7 -28.41 -10.79 -10.63
CA ARG A 7 -27.74 -10.49 -11.91
C ARG A 7 -27.16 -9.07 -11.94
N THR A 8 -27.89 -8.11 -11.38
CA THR A 8 -27.43 -6.72 -11.22
C THR A 8 -26.24 -6.61 -10.25
N GLY A 9 -26.23 -7.42 -9.19
CA GLY A 9 -25.12 -7.50 -8.23
C GLY A 9 -23.84 -8.07 -8.86
N LEU A 10 -23.96 -9.13 -9.68
CA LEU A 10 -22.82 -9.75 -10.36
C LEU A 10 -22.19 -8.81 -11.41
N GLU A 11 -23.02 -8.11 -12.20
CA GLU A 11 -22.55 -7.12 -13.18
C GLU A 11 -21.85 -5.93 -12.51
N LYS A 12 -22.25 -5.57 -11.28
CA LYS A 12 -21.57 -4.54 -10.48
C LYS A 12 -20.19 -4.99 -9.98
N LEU A 13 -20.05 -6.27 -9.65
CA LEU A 13 -18.78 -6.87 -9.22
C LEU A 13 -17.80 -7.05 -10.40
N GLU A 14 -18.29 -7.47 -11.58
CA GLU A 14 -17.44 -7.56 -12.79
C GLU A 14 -16.95 -6.19 -13.28
N ARG A 15 -17.70 -5.12 -12.98
CA ARG A 15 -17.35 -3.73 -13.30
C ARG A 15 -16.75 -2.95 -12.14
N ASP A 16 -16.41 -3.62 -11.04
CA ASP A 16 -15.67 -3.00 -9.94
C ASP A 16 -14.19 -2.94 -10.35
N SER A 17 -13.89 -1.99 -11.24
CA SER A 17 -12.55 -1.41 -11.30
C SER A 17 -12.18 -1.13 -9.84
N PHE A 18 -11.09 -1.69 -9.34
CA PHE A 18 -10.64 -1.60 -7.95
C PHE A 18 -10.52 -0.16 -7.38
N SER A 19 -10.90 0.87 -8.14
CA SER A 19 -11.21 2.24 -7.74
C SER A 19 -12.03 2.38 -6.45
N ASN A 20 -12.97 1.48 -6.12
CA ASN A 20 -13.69 1.57 -4.84
C ASN A 20 -12.82 1.17 -3.63
N TYR A 21 -11.84 0.27 -3.83
CA TYR A 21 -10.90 -0.14 -2.78
C TYR A 21 -9.72 0.84 -2.62
N ARG A 22 -9.41 1.61 -3.67
CA ARG A 22 -8.48 2.73 -3.60
C ARG A 22 -9.24 3.95 -3.06
N GLN A 23 -9.19 4.17 -1.75
CA GLN A 23 -9.60 5.45 -1.18
C GLN A 23 -8.85 6.58 -1.91
N HIS A 24 -9.54 7.28 -2.80
CA HIS A 24 -9.02 8.49 -3.43
C HIS A 24 -9.07 9.62 -2.39
N TYR A 25 -7.92 9.87 -1.75
CA TYR A 25 -7.73 11.09 -0.99
C TYR A 25 -7.67 12.26 -1.97
N ARG A 26 -8.83 12.91 -2.17
CA ARG A 26 -8.93 14.18 -2.88
C ARG A 26 -8.03 15.19 -2.15
N HIS A 27 -6.99 15.67 -2.85
CA HIS A 27 -6.04 16.72 -2.48
C HIS A 27 -6.36 17.53 -1.21
N GLY A 28 -5.42 17.63 -0.26
CA GLY A 28 -5.34 18.86 0.54
C GLY A 28 -4.92 18.80 2.00
N THR A 29 -4.07 17.88 2.44
CA THR A 29 -3.06 18.16 3.51
C THR A 29 -2.13 16.95 3.57
N LYS A 30 -0.80 17.16 3.54
CA LYS A 30 0.16 16.11 3.88
C LYS A 30 -0.08 15.72 5.33
N SER A 31 -0.97 14.75 5.56
CA SER A 31 -1.06 14.10 6.85
C SER A 31 0.26 13.38 7.04
N ASN A 32 1.12 13.87 7.93
CA ASN A 32 2.34 13.16 8.34
C ASN A 32 2.03 11.87 9.11
N ASN A 33 0.75 11.48 9.19
CA ASN A 33 0.26 10.30 9.87
C ASN A 33 -0.23 9.22 8.88
N THR A 34 0.34 9.17 7.67
CA THR A 34 0.14 8.01 6.79
C THR A 34 0.88 6.79 7.34
N LEU A 35 0.46 5.59 6.91
CA LEU A 35 1.20 4.37 7.20
C LEU A 35 2.65 4.48 6.72
N GLY A 36 2.89 4.96 5.49
CA GLY A 36 4.23 5.18 4.94
C GLY A 36 5.09 6.07 5.84
N SER A 37 4.57 7.24 6.24
CA SER A 37 5.28 8.17 7.13
C SER A 37 5.61 7.56 8.50
N ARG A 38 4.77 6.66 9.02
CA ARG A 38 5.07 5.92 10.26
C ARG A 38 6.19 4.90 10.06
N LEU A 39 6.21 4.20 8.93
CA LEU A 39 7.26 3.21 8.61
C LEU A 39 8.61 3.91 8.39
N GLU A 40 8.65 5.01 7.64
CA GLU A 40 9.84 5.86 7.46
C GLU A 40 10.38 6.40 8.80
N LYS A 41 9.49 6.67 9.76
CA LYS A 41 9.88 7.10 11.10
C LYS A 41 10.56 5.96 11.87
N LEU A 42 10.08 4.72 11.74
CA LEU A 42 10.73 3.56 12.36
C LEU A 42 12.12 3.30 11.76
N ALA A 43 12.26 3.41 10.44
CA ALA A 43 13.57 3.32 9.78
C ALA A 43 14.57 4.37 10.27
N ARG A 44 14.10 5.57 10.63
CA ARG A 44 14.97 6.62 11.20
C ARG A 44 15.30 6.42 12.68
N ILE A 45 14.35 5.98 13.50
CA ILE A 45 14.53 5.89 14.96
C ILE A 45 15.23 4.59 15.35
N ILE A 46 14.94 3.49 14.66
CA ILE A 46 15.47 2.15 14.97
C ILE A 46 15.98 1.44 13.70
N PRO A 47 16.94 2.02 12.96
CA PRO A 47 17.38 1.51 11.64
C PRO A 47 17.85 0.05 11.69
N HIS A 48 18.57 -0.34 12.74
CA HIS A 48 19.10 -1.69 12.92
C HIS A 48 18.12 -2.64 13.65
N GLY A 49 16.94 -2.15 14.05
CA GLY A 49 15.88 -2.98 14.62
C GLY A 49 15.29 -3.91 13.56
N ILE A 50 14.92 -5.12 13.94
CA ILE A 50 14.32 -6.09 13.01
C ILE A 50 12.87 -5.66 12.70
N ALA A 51 12.59 -5.42 11.42
CA ALA A 51 11.25 -5.12 10.91
C ALA A 51 10.48 -6.41 10.60
N PHE A 52 11.13 -7.37 9.95
CA PHE A 52 10.52 -8.63 9.53
C PHE A 52 11.45 -9.82 9.76
N ILE A 53 10.86 -10.96 10.09
CA ILE A 53 11.52 -12.26 10.12
C ILE A 53 10.76 -13.18 9.18
N GLN A 54 11.44 -13.69 8.15
CA GLN A 54 10.89 -14.67 7.21
C GLN A 54 11.86 -15.84 7.11
N ARG A 55 11.49 -16.97 7.73
CA ARG A 55 12.38 -18.15 7.87
C ARG A 55 13.74 -17.72 8.44
N ASN A 56 14.82 -17.89 7.69
CA ASN A 56 16.18 -17.55 8.08
C ASN A 56 16.57 -16.11 7.73
N ARG A 57 15.70 -15.37 7.04
CA ARG A 57 15.93 -13.97 6.70
C ARG A 57 15.41 -13.08 7.83
N ARG A 58 16.25 -12.16 8.25
CA ARG A 58 15.91 -11.05 9.13
C ARG A 58 16.17 -9.79 8.34
N VAL A 59 15.18 -8.91 8.31
CA VAL A 59 15.25 -7.65 7.57
C VAL A 59 15.14 -6.53 8.58
N THR A 60 16.11 -5.61 8.58
CA THR A 60 16.08 -4.44 9.44
C THR A 60 15.11 -3.37 8.91
N TRP A 61 14.77 -2.39 9.74
CA TRP A 61 13.94 -1.26 9.30
C TRP A 61 14.61 -0.45 8.18
N GLU A 62 15.93 -0.29 8.22
CA GLU A 62 16.70 0.37 7.16
C GLU A 62 16.65 -0.43 5.84
N GLU A 63 16.90 -1.74 5.89
CA GLU A 63 16.88 -2.60 4.69
C GLU A 63 15.49 -2.67 4.07
N PHE A 64 14.45 -2.68 4.91
CA PHE A 64 13.07 -2.65 4.45
C PHE A 64 12.75 -1.34 3.73
N ASP A 65 13.08 -0.19 4.33
CA ASP A 65 12.84 1.13 3.74
C ASP A 65 13.54 1.29 2.38
N GLN A 66 14.81 0.88 2.30
CA GLN A 66 15.57 0.91 1.04
C GLN A 66 14.93 0.05 -0.06
N GLN A 67 14.43 -1.13 0.28
CA GLN A 67 13.78 -2.03 -0.69
C GLN A 67 12.43 -1.47 -1.17
N VAL A 68 11.63 -0.96 -0.25
CA VAL A 68 10.33 -0.34 -0.57
C VAL A 68 10.53 0.89 -1.44
N ASN A 69 11.45 1.79 -1.08
CA ASN A 69 11.71 3.01 -1.85
C ASN A 69 12.25 2.69 -3.25
N ARG A 70 13.12 1.68 -3.38
CA ARG A 70 13.58 1.21 -4.70
C ARG A 70 12.42 0.72 -5.56
N LEU A 71 11.53 -0.09 -4.99
CA LEU A 71 10.35 -0.60 -5.72
C LEU A 71 9.39 0.55 -6.08
N ALA A 72 9.09 1.44 -5.13
CA ALA A 72 8.19 2.56 -5.32
C ALA A 72 8.68 3.48 -6.45
N ASN A 73 9.97 3.84 -6.46
CA ASN A 73 10.54 4.64 -7.55
C ASN A 73 10.45 3.90 -8.90
N GLY A 74 10.73 2.60 -8.94
CA GLY A 74 10.57 1.82 -10.17
C GLY A 74 9.12 1.75 -10.67
N LEU A 75 8.13 1.70 -9.76
CA LEU A 75 6.71 1.76 -10.13
C LEU A 75 6.31 3.14 -10.66
N LEU A 76 6.83 4.21 -10.05
CA LEU A 76 6.61 5.58 -10.50
C LEU A 76 7.21 5.80 -11.90
N ASP A 77 8.39 5.26 -12.17
CA ASP A 77 9.02 5.31 -13.49
C ASP A 77 8.19 4.60 -14.57
N LEU A 78 7.40 3.58 -14.18
CA LEU A 78 6.43 2.89 -15.03
C LEU A 78 5.08 3.62 -15.14
N GLY A 79 4.91 4.77 -14.49
CA GLY A 79 3.68 5.56 -14.48
C GLY A 79 2.58 5.03 -13.55
N ILE A 80 2.93 4.15 -12.61
CA ILE A 80 1.99 3.59 -11.62
C ILE A 80 2.00 4.50 -10.38
N ASN A 81 0.89 5.22 -10.16
CA ASN A 81 0.63 6.11 -9.01
C ASN A 81 -0.66 5.71 -8.28
#